data_AF-A0A1I7KPS6-F1
#
_entry.id   AF-A0A1I7KPS6-F1
#
_cell.length_a   1.000
_cell.length_b   1.000
_cell.length_c   1.000
_cell.angle_alpha   90.00
_cell.angle_beta   90.00
_cell.angle_gamma   90.00
#
_symmetry.space_group_name_H-M   'P 1'
#
loop_
_entity.id
_entity.type
_entity.pdbx_description
1 polymer ?
#
loop_
_entity_poly.entity_id
_entity_poly.type
_entity_poly.pdbx_seq_one_letter_code
_entity_poly.pdbx_strand_id
1 'polypeptide(L)' 'MSALPQPSEQFPSLRDLLTAAKRACEHWGDGPEARQAMKADCLATPPHLRADLIQHFQENYQ' A
#
# COMPACT_ATOMS: atom_id res chain seq x y z
N MET A 1 35.10 3.07 -3.32
CA MET A 1 34.17 2.03 -2.85
C MET A 1 32.76 2.59 -3.02
N SER A 2 32.08 2.27 -4.13
CA SER A 2 30.68 2.66 -4.33
C SER A 2 29.84 1.44 -3.99
N ALA A 3 29.25 1.42 -2.80
CA ALA A 3 28.31 0.38 -2.42
C ALA A 3 27.06 0.53 -3.29
N LEU A 4 26.73 -0.51 -4.05
CA LEU A 4 25.42 -0.64 -4.68
C LEU A 4 24.34 -0.55 -3.58
N PRO A 5 23.21 0.14 -3.81
CA PRO A 5 22.13 0.19 -2.84
C PRO A 5 21.68 -1.24 -2.50
N GLN A 6 21.43 -1.49 -1.21
CA GLN A 6 21.02 -2.79 -0.71
C GLN A 6 19.61 -3.11 -1.27
N PRO A 7 19.31 -4.37 -1.65
CA PRO A 7 17.99 -4.76 -2.18
C PRO A 7 16.82 -4.64 -1.18
N SER A 8 17.08 -4.12 0.03
CA SER A 8 16.12 -3.82 1.09
C SER A 8 15.43 -2.46 0.96
N GLU A 9 15.96 -1.53 0.16
CA GLU A 9 15.22 -0.30 -0.20
C GLU A 9 14.25 -0.58 -1.35
N GLN A 10 13.27 -1.45 -1.09
CA GLN A 10 12.10 -1.55 -1.95
C GLN A 10 11.31 -0.27 -1.79
N PHE A 11 11.49 0.65 -2.75
CA PHE A 11 10.66 1.86 -2.85
C PHE A 11 9.19 1.44 -2.78
N PRO A 12 8.38 2.07 -1.91
CA PRO A 12 7.00 1.67 -1.70
C PRO A 12 6.24 1.72 -3.03
N SER A 13 5.94 0.53 -3.55
CA SER A 13 5.33 0.39 -4.86
C SER A 13 3.82 0.46 -4.74
N LEU A 14 3.15 0.74 -5.86
CA LEU A 14 1.69 0.61 -5.93
C LEU A 14 1.21 -0.79 -5.51
N ARG A 15 2.01 -1.82 -5.79
CA ARG A 15 1.68 -3.20 -5.42
C ARG A 15 1.67 -3.38 -3.90
N ASP A 16 2.63 -2.77 -3.20
CA ASP A 16 2.71 -2.85 -1.73
C ASP A 16 1.55 -2.10 -1.09
N LEU A 17 1.20 -0.92 -1.65
CA LEU A 17 0.03 -0.16 -1.24
C LEU A 17 -1.26 -0.97 -1.39
N LEU A 18 -1.48 -1.60 -2.55
CA LEU A 18 -2.66 -2.43 -2.78
C LEU A 18 -2.71 -3.66 -1.86
N THR A 19 -1.55 -4.22 -1.52
CA THR A 19 -1.47 -5.37 -0.60
C THR A 19 -1.84 -4.97 0.82
N ALA A 20 -1.36 -3.81 1.28
CA ALA A 20 -1.71 -3.27 2.59
C ALA A 20 -3.19 -2.85 2.66
N ALA A 21 -3.68 -2.15 1.64
CA ALA A 21 -5.08 -1.74 1.54
C ALA A 21 -6.05 -2.93 1.49
N LYS A 22 -5.65 -4.07 0.89
CA LYS A 22 -6.46 -5.30 0.90
C LYS A 22 -6.74 -5.78 2.33
N ARG A 23 -5.76 -5.68 3.24
CA ARG A 23 -5.94 -6.07 4.65
C ARG A 23 -6.95 -5.18 5.36
N ALA A 24 -6.94 -3.88 5.05
CA ALA A 24 -7.98 -2.97 5.53
C ALA A 24 -9.38 -3.41 5.05
N CYS A 25 -9.53 -3.69 3.76
CA CYS A 25 -10.80 -4.19 3.21
C CYS A 25 -11.24 -5.52 3.84
N GLU A 26 -10.31 -6.42 4.16
CA GLU A 26 -10.60 -7.68 4.85
C GLU A 26 -11.04 -7.45 6.30
N HIS A 27 -10.39 -6.52 7.00
CA HIS A 27 -10.72 -6.14 8.38
C HIS A 27 -12.15 -5.59 8.50
N TRP A 28 -12.55 -4.70 7.59
CA TRP A 28 -13.89 -4.10 7.60
C TRP A 28 -14.99 -4.97 6.97
N GLY A 29 -14.63 -6.12 6.39
CA GLY A 29 -15.58 -6.97 5.66
C GLY A 29 -16.09 -6.33 4.37
N ASP A 30 -15.28 -5.47 3.75
CA ASP A 30 -15.67 -4.72 2.57
C ASP A 30 -16.10 -5.63 1.42
N GLY A 31 -17.24 -5.27 0.84
CA GLY A 31 -17.78 -5.89 -0.36
C GLY A 31 -16.97 -5.54 -1.62
N PRO A 32 -17.33 -6.15 -2.77
CA PRO A 32 -16.58 -5.98 -4.02
C PRO A 32 -16.51 -4.52 -4.50
N GLU A 33 -17.56 -3.73 -4.32
CA GLU A 33 -17.58 -2.31 -4.71
C GLU A 33 -16.60 -1.48 -3.88
N ALA A 34 -16.59 -1.65 -2.56
CA ALA A 34 -15.67 -0.93 -1.67
C ALA A 34 -14.20 -1.30 -1.95
N ARG A 35 -13.92 -2.58 -2.23
CA ARG A 35 -12.57 -3.02 -2.65
C ARG A 35 -12.14 -2.41 -3.99
N GLN A 36 -13.08 -2.28 -4.94
CA GLN A 36 -12.82 -1.64 -6.23
C GLN A 36 -12.51 -0.15 -6.06
N ALA A 37 -13.26 0.54 -5.19
CA ALA A 37 -13.03 1.94 -4.84
C ALA A 37 -11.66 2.13 -4.17
N MET A 38 -11.33 1.33 -3.15
CA MET A 38 -10.02 1.36 -2.48
C MET A 38 -8.86 1.17 -3.48
N LYS A 39 -9.02 0.26 -4.44
CA LYS A 39 -8.03 0.05 -5.51
C LYS A 39 -7.88 1.28 -6.41
N ALA A 40 -8.99 1.94 -6.76
CA ALA A 40 -8.96 3.16 -7.56
C ALA A 40 -8.25 4.30 -6.81
N ASP A 41 -8.49 4.45 -5.50
CA ASP A 41 -7.84 5.45 -4.66
C ASP A 41 -6.33 5.19 -4.55
N CYS A 42 -5.92 3.92 -4.38
CA CYS A 42 -4.51 3.52 -4.39
C CYS A 42 -3.82 3.84 -5.72
N LEU A 43 -4.54 3.69 -6.85
CA LEU A 43 -4.03 4.02 -8.19
C LEU A 43 -3.88 5.53 -8.38
N ALA A 44 -4.83 6.32 -7.87
CA ALA A 44 -4.79 7.78 -7.90
C ALA A 44 -3.73 8.36 -6.95
N THR A 45 -3.30 7.59 -5.94
CA THR A 45 -2.31 8.01 -4.95
C THR A 45 -0.93 8.27 -5.61
N PRO A 46 -0.39 9.50 -5.50
CA PRO A 46 0.94 9.85 -5.97
C PRO A 46 2.04 8.99 -5.32
N PRO A 47 3.11 8.61 -6.05
CA PRO A 47 4.16 7.74 -5.53
C PRO A 47 4.79 8.18 -4.20
N HIS A 48 4.95 9.48 -3.98
CA HIS A 48 5.57 10.03 -2.77
C HIS A 48 4.68 9.93 -1.52
N LEU A 49 3.36 9.69 -1.67
CA LEU A 49 2.43 9.48 -0.54
C LEU A 49 2.21 8.00 -0.22
N ARG A 50 2.67 7.09 -1.09
CA ARG A 50 2.44 5.65 -0.91
C ARG A 50 3.12 5.10 0.33
N ALA A 51 4.29 5.66 0.69
CA ALA A 51 5.04 5.25 1.87
C ALA A 51 4.21 5.42 3.15
N ASP A 52 3.72 6.65 3.40
CA ASP A 52 2.87 6.97 4.54
C ASP A 52 1.58 6.17 4.55
N LEU A 53 0.92 6.01 3.41
CA LEU A 53 -0.31 5.21 3.30
C LEU A 53 -0.07 3.73 3.61
N ILE A 54 1.02 3.14 3.12
CA ILE A 54 1.39 1.76 3.44
C ILE A 54 1.62 1.61 4.94
N GLN A 55 2.39 2.53 5.54
CA GLN A 55 2.65 2.49 6.98
C GLN A 55 1.34 2.56 7.77
N HIS A 56 0.46 3.50 7.44
CA HIS A 56 -0.85 3.62 8.06
C HIS A 56 -1.65 2.31 7.98
N PHE A 57 -1.72 1.68 6.80
CA PHE A 57 -2.44 0.42 6.66
C PHE A 57 -1.79 -0.72 7.45
N GLN A 58 -0.46 -0.80 7.49
CA GLN A 58 0.26 -1.84 8.23
C GLN A 58 0.12 -1.72 9.76
N GLU A 59 0.04 -0.48 10.28
CA GLU A 59 -0.12 -0.21 11.70
C GLU A 59 -1.56 -0.49 12.17
N ASN A 60 -2.56 -0.25 11.31
CA ASN A 60 -3.97 -0.36 11.68
C ASN A 60 -4.61 -1.69 11.29
N TYR A 61 -4.07 -2.39 10.29
CA TYR A 61 -4.68 -3.60 9.72
C TYR A 61 -3.63 -4.69 9.46
N GLN A 62 -3.53 -5.65 10.39
CA GLN A 62 -2.60 -6.79 10.34
C GLN A 62 -3.27 -8.08 9.86
#